data_AF-A0A523Z4B4-F1
#
_entry.id   AF-A0A523Z4B4-F1
#
_cell.length_a   1.000
_cell.length_b   1.000
_cell.length_c   1.000
_cell.angle_alpha   90.00
_cell.angle_beta   90.00
_cell.angle_gamma   90.00
#
_symmetry.space_group_name_H-M   'P 1'
#
loop_
_entity.id
_entity.type
_entity.pdbx_description
1 polymer ?
#
loop_
_entity_poly.entity_id
_entity_poly.type
_entity_poly.pdbx_seq_one_letter_code
_entity_poly.pdbx_strand_id
1 'polypeptide(L)'
;MPEDSDFLCGGWIWDPLLRELRYHERTRKGWKEEPEQVERLPAVRSVTWHRWSQAPMQTATGQVMPSSLSRLVVAYEGGGDLTLNENDRECAGKLAGAIAEAYRLEVVEEGAPGGRRRGNLPSRDEMGRLVSRSGRAEVTLDETTREIVEARRRFPFGRSRRRVSFAEVRRLELTYEVKGPLETFTLWAAVGPEEERLPVAFHEGYEGWAEPEEWREFAREMGRSLGVEV
;
A
#
# COMPACT_ATOMS: atom_id res chain seq x y z
N MET A 1 -32.96 -6.09 -22.30
CA MET A 1 -31.87 -6.66 -21.48
C MET A 1 -30.55 -6.51 -22.21
N PRO A 2 -29.53 -5.85 -21.62
CA PRO A 2 -28.23 -5.64 -22.27
C PRO A 2 -27.47 -6.96 -22.47
N GLU A 3 -26.72 -7.06 -23.56
CA GLU A 3 -25.89 -8.22 -23.90
C GLU A 3 -24.49 -8.07 -23.32
N ASP A 4 -23.77 -9.18 -23.13
CA ASP A 4 -22.42 -9.14 -22.53
C ASP A 4 -21.43 -8.26 -23.34
N SER A 5 -21.65 -8.08 -24.65
CA SER A 5 -20.86 -7.20 -25.52
C SER A 5 -21.11 -5.69 -25.31
N ASP A 6 -22.24 -5.32 -24.71
CA ASP A 6 -22.59 -3.92 -24.43
C ASP A 6 -21.83 -3.36 -23.22
N PHE A 7 -21.29 -4.26 -22.39
CA PHE A 7 -20.59 -3.90 -21.17
C PHE A 7 -19.13 -3.60 -21.43
N LEU A 8 -18.66 -2.50 -20.86
CA LEU A 8 -17.25 -2.17 -20.83
C LEU A 8 -16.48 -3.19 -19.97
N CYS A 9 -17.03 -3.50 -18.79
CA CYS A 9 -16.56 -4.50 -17.83
C CYS A 9 -17.46 -4.51 -16.58
N GLY A 10 -17.44 -5.57 -15.77
CA GLY A 10 -17.96 -5.54 -14.39
C GLY A 10 -19.43 -5.15 -14.20
N GLY A 11 -20.27 -5.14 -15.24
CA GLY A 11 -21.64 -4.62 -15.18
C GLY A 11 -21.79 -3.14 -15.54
N TRP A 12 -20.70 -2.47 -15.93
CA TRP A 12 -20.68 -1.09 -16.37
C TRP A 12 -20.90 -0.93 -17.87
N ILE A 13 -21.80 -0.03 -18.24
CA ILE A 13 -22.00 0.47 -19.60
C ILE A 13 -21.63 1.95 -19.62
N TRP A 14 -20.81 2.35 -20.59
CA TRP A 14 -20.46 3.75 -20.83
C TRP A 14 -21.07 4.21 -22.15
N ASP A 15 -21.93 5.22 -22.10
CA ASP A 15 -22.46 5.90 -23.28
C ASP A 15 -21.66 7.19 -23.53
N PRO A 16 -20.74 7.22 -24.52
CA PRO A 16 -19.91 8.39 -24.78
C PRO A 16 -20.69 9.57 -25.39
N LEU A 17 -21.84 9.32 -26.03
CA LEU A 17 -22.66 10.37 -26.65
C LEU A 17 -23.46 11.11 -25.59
N LEU A 18 -24.07 10.38 -24.66
CA LEU A 18 -24.82 10.94 -23.54
C LEU A 18 -23.93 11.34 -22.35
N ARG A 19 -22.68 10.85 -22.33
CA ARG A 19 -21.72 10.93 -21.23
C ARG A 19 -22.30 10.34 -19.95
N GLU A 20 -22.92 9.20 -20.11
CA GLU A 20 -23.70 8.54 -19.08
C GLU A 20 -23.09 7.20 -18.73
N LEU A 21 -22.87 6.98 -17.44
CA LEU A 21 -22.37 5.74 -16.89
C LEU A 21 -23.52 4.99 -16.23
N ARG A 22 -23.70 3.72 -16.59
CA ARG A 22 -24.77 2.85 -16.06
C ARG A 22 -24.18 1.60 -15.44
N TYR A 23 -24.65 1.22 -14.26
CA TYR A 23 -24.30 -0.04 -13.61
C TYR A 23 -25.50 -0.99 -13.60
N HIS A 24 -25.29 -2.21 -14.07
CA HIS A 24 -26.26 -3.30 -14.00
C HIS A 24 -25.75 -4.41 -13.10
N GLU A 25 -26.58 -4.87 -12.17
CA GLU A 25 -26.26 -6.01 -11.31
C GLU A 25 -26.36 -7.34 -12.09
N ARG A 26 -25.43 -8.26 -11.84
CA ARG A 26 -25.45 -9.60 -12.42
C ARG A 26 -26.51 -10.46 -11.72
N THR A 27 -27.35 -11.12 -12.51
CA THR A 27 -28.31 -12.14 -12.05
C THR A 27 -27.81 -13.54 -12.44
N ARG A 28 -28.49 -14.59 -11.94
CA ARG A 28 -28.18 -15.99 -12.33
C ARG A 28 -28.34 -16.27 -13.84
N LYS A 29 -29.17 -15.49 -14.55
CA LYS A 29 -29.54 -15.74 -15.96
C LYS A 29 -29.01 -14.68 -16.94
N GLY A 30 -28.23 -13.71 -16.48
CA GLY A 30 -27.84 -12.55 -17.29
C GLY A 30 -27.73 -11.29 -16.43
N TRP A 31 -28.00 -10.13 -17.01
CA TRP A 31 -28.01 -8.85 -16.31
C TRP A 31 -29.42 -8.37 -16.02
N LYS A 32 -29.60 -7.54 -14.99
CA LYS A 32 -30.87 -6.82 -14.79
C LYS A 32 -31.12 -5.89 -15.98
N GLU A 33 -32.38 -5.81 -16.42
CA GLU A 33 -32.76 -4.96 -17.55
C GLU A 33 -32.65 -3.47 -17.21
N GLU A 34 -33.10 -3.08 -16.02
CA GLU A 34 -32.94 -1.71 -15.51
C GLU A 34 -31.59 -1.56 -14.80
N PRO A 35 -30.86 -0.45 -15.04
CA PRO A 35 -29.64 -0.13 -14.32
C PRO A 35 -29.97 0.20 -12.86
N GLU A 36 -29.11 -0.28 -11.95
CA GLU A 36 -29.20 0.05 -10.53
C GLU A 36 -28.71 1.47 -10.26
N GLN A 37 -27.72 1.92 -11.03
CA GLN A 37 -27.14 3.26 -10.92
C GLN A 37 -26.98 3.86 -12.31
N VAL A 38 -27.32 5.14 -12.45
CA VAL A 38 -27.15 5.92 -13.67
C VAL A 38 -26.59 7.27 -13.26
N GLU A 39 -25.39 7.58 -13.74
CA GLU A 39 -24.70 8.84 -13.46
C GLU A 39 -24.37 9.53 -14.77
N ARG A 40 -24.88 10.75 -14.97
CA ARG A 40 -24.55 11.57 -16.13
C ARG A 40 -23.43 12.54 -15.77
N LEU A 41 -22.27 12.35 -16.37
CA LEU A 41 -21.08 13.11 -16.01
C LEU A 41 -21.17 14.54 -16.59
N PRO A 42 -21.01 15.59 -15.75
CA PRO A 42 -20.85 16.97 -16.22
C PRO A 42 -19.45 17.17 -16.83
N ALA A 43 -19.05 18.42 -17.09
CA ALA A 43 -17.70 18.72 -17.56
C ALA A 43 -16.64 18.19 -16.56
N VAL A 44 -15.81 17.27 -17.05
CA VAL A 44 -14.75 16.61 -16.28
C VAL A 44 -13.46 17.38 -16.44
N ARG A 45 -12.80 17.68 -15.31
CA ARG A 45 -11.48 18.33 -15.25
C ARG A 45 -10.34 17.31 -15.27
N SER A 46 -10.50 16.20 -14.56
CA SER A 46 -9.48 15.17 -14.48
C SER A 46 -10.09 13.80 -14.19
N VAL A 47 -9.47 12.77 -14.76
CA VAL A 47 -9.78 11.37 -14.49
C VAL A 47 -8.55 10.76 -13.85
N THR A 48 -8.63 10.47 -12.56
CA THR A 48 -7.53 9.89 -11.79
C THR A 48 -7.84 8.43 -11.50
N TRP A 49 -7.03 7.54 -12.06
CA TRP A 49 -7.07 6.13 -11.72
C TRP A 49 -6.09 5.86 -10.59
N HIS A 50 -6.64 5.69 -9.40
CA HIS A 50 -5.89 5.21 -8.25
C HIS A 50 -5.76 3.71 -8.38
N ARG A 51 -4.56 3.28 -8.80
CA ARG A 51 -4.16 1.87 -8.76
C ARG A 51 -3.98 1.49 -7.31
N TRP A 52 -5.08 1.14 -6.69
CA TRP A 52 -5.09 0.58 -5.37
C TRP A 52 -4.65 -0.88 -5.41
N SER A 53 -3.73 -1.19 -4.51
CA SER A 53 -3.71 -2.43 -3.76
C SER A 53 -4.08 -2.09 -2.31
N GLN A 54 -5.21 -1.40 -2.10
CA GLN A 54 -5.71 -1.32 -0.74
C GLN A 54 -6.04 -2.72 -0.27
N ALA A 55 -5.74 -2.97 1.00
CA ALA A 55 -6.29 -4.09 1.72
C ALA A 55 -7.77 -4.26 1.49
N PRO A 56 -8.26 -5.50 1.67
CA PRO A 56 -9.54 -5.66 2.30
C PRO A 56 -9.69 -4.71 3.49
N MET A 57 -10.37 -3.59 3.27
CA MET A 57 -11.02 -2.91 4.37
C MET A 57 -12.09 -3.87 4.85
N GLN A 58 -12.16 -4.15 6.15
CA GLN A 58 -13.44 -4.57 6.68
C GLN A 58 -14.36 -3.37 6.58
N THR A 59 -15.45 -3.52 5.84
CA THR A 59 -16.61 -2.63 5.98
C THR A 59 -17.01 -2.57 7.47
N ALA A 60 -17.82 -1.59 7.88
CA ALA A 60 -18.41 -1.59 9.22
C ALA A 60 -19.21 -2.89 9.54
N THR A 61 -19.49 -3.71 8.52
CA THR A 61 -20.14 -5.03 8.58
C THR A 61 -19.17 -6.23 8.57
N GLY A 62 -17.85 -6.00 8.50
CA GLY A 62 -16.83 -7.05 8.61
C GLY A 62 -16.45 -7.76 7.31
N GLN A 63 -16.88 -7.27 6.14
CA GLN A 63 -16.61 -7.90 4.85
C GLN A 63 -15.25 -7.45 4.28
N VAL A 64 -14.43 -8.42 3.87
CA VAL A 64 -13.06 -8.27 3.33
C VAL A 64 -13.12 -7.85 1.85
N MET A 65 -12.68 -6.62 1.51
CA MET A 65 -12.56 -6.15 0.11
C MET A 65 -11.41 -6.85 -0.68
N PRO A 66 -11.55 -7.12 -1.98
CA PRO A 66 -10.51 -7.82 -2.76
C PRO A 66 -9.27 -6.95 -3.06
N SER A 67 -8.09 -7.57 -3.16
CA SER A 67 -6.80 -6.90 -3.44
C SER A 67 -6.67 -6.34 -4.86
N SER A 68 -7.58 -6.70 -5.75
CA SER A 68 -7.72 -6.17 -7.11
C SER A 68 -8.52 -4.87 -7.17
N LEU A 69 -9.04 -4.39 -6.03
CA LEU A 69 -9.87 -3.20 -5.99
C LEU A 69 -9.09 -1.96 -6.40
N SER A 70 -9.64 -1.21 -7.34
CA SER A 70 -9.11 0.05 -7.84
C SER A 70 -10.14 1.17 -7.64
N ARG A 71 -9.66 2.39 -7.44
CA ARG A 71 -10.54 3.56 -7.36
C ARG A 71 -10.34 4.45 -8.56
N LEU A 72 -11.45 4.88 -9.13
CA LEU A 72 -11.50 5.92 -10.14
C LEU A 72 -12.10 7.17 -9.52
N VAL A 73 -11.39 8.29 -9.60
CA VAL A 73 -11.88 9.61 -9.19
C VAL A 73 -12.02 10.47 -10.44
N VAL A 74 -13.25 10.90 -10.71
CA VAL A 74 -13.57 11.80 -11.81
C VAL A 74 -13.90 13.15 -11.22
N ALA A 75 -12.96 14.10 -11.30
CA ALA A 75 -13.15 15.43 -10.75
C ALA A 75 -13.80 16.36 -11.78
N TYR A 76 -14.78 17.15 -11.34
CA TYR A 76 -15.54 18.04 -12.21
C TYR A 76 -14.96 19.46 -12.26
N GLU A 77 -15.16 20.18 -13.37
CA GLU A 77 -14.69 21.56 -13.51
C GLU A 77 -15.36 22.52 -12.51
N GLY A 78 -16.63 22.28 -12.17
CA GLY A 78 -17.41 23.08 -11.20
C GLY A 78 -17.17 22.73 -9.73
N GLY A 79 -16.24 21.82 -9.44
CA GLY A 79 -16.04 21.25 -8.10
C GLY A 79 -16.88 19.99 -7.84
N GLY A 80 -16.44 19.21 -6.85
CA GLY A 80 -16.94 17.88 -6.58
C GLY A 80 -16.26 16.80 -7.43
N ASP A 81 -16.51 15.55 -7.07
CA ASP A 81 -15.97 14.38 -7.72
C ASP A 81 -16.95 13.20 -7.67
N LEU A 82 -16.87 12.34 -8.69
CA LEU A 82 -17.41 10.99 -8.63
C LEU A 82 -16.30 10.04 -8.26
N THR A 83 -16.54 9.25 -7.22
CA THR A 83 -15.67 8.16 -6.80
C THR A 83 -16.33 6.83 -7.13
N LEU A 84 -15.67 6.02 -7.96
CA LEU A 84 -16.06 4.64 -8.26
C LEU A 84 -15.02 3.69 -7.67
N ASN A 85 -15.48 2.66 -6.97
CA ASN A 85 -14.62 1.60 -6.44
C ASN A 85 -14.91 0.33 -7.22
N GLU A 86 -13.98 -0.08 -8.09
CA GLU A 86 -14.13 -1.30 -8.88
C GLU A 86 -13.31 -2.44 -8.32
N ASN A 87 -13.92 -3.61 -8.21
CA ASN A 87 -13.26 -4.80 -7.65
C ASN A 87 -12.23 -5.41 -8.61
N ASP A 88 -12.31 -5.08 -9.90
CA ASP A 88 -11.38 -5.56 -10.92
C ASP A 88 -10.53 -4.40 -11.47
N ARG A 89 -9.21 -4.56 -11.41
CA ARG A 89 -8.25 -3.53 -11.82
C ARG A 89 -8.30 -3.26 -13.32
N GLU A 90 -8.45 -4.31 -14.13
CA GLU A 90 -8.54 -4.17 -15.58
C GLU A 90 -9.82 -3.41 -15.97
N CYS A 91 -10.91 -3.71 -15.28
CA CYS A 91 -12.19 -3.02 -15.43
C CYS A 91 -12.08 -1.54 -15.06
N ALA A 92 -11.48 -1.22 -13.92
CA ALA A 92 -11.24 0.18 -13.52
C ALA A 92 -10.40 0.94 -14.54
N GLY A 93 -9.36 0.29 -15.11
CA GLY A 93 -8.55 0.87 -16.18
C GLY A 93 -9.34 1.14 -17.46
N LYS A 94 -10.19 0.19 -17.89
CA LYS A 94 -11.10 0.37 -19.04
C LYS A 94 -12.06 1.53 -18.79
N LEU A 95 -12.67 1.60 -17.61
CA LEU A 95 -13.57 2.70 -17.22
C LEU A 95 -12.87 4.05 -17.25
N ALA A 96 -11.68 4.14 -16.65
CA ALA A 96 -10.89 5.37 -16.64
C ALA A 96 -10.56 5.83 -18.05
N GLY A 97 -10.09 4.90 -18.91
CA GLY A 97 -9.77 5.19 -20.31
C GLY A 97 -10.99 5.67 -21.10
N ALA A 98 -12.11 4.95 -21.00
CA ALA A 98 -13.33 5.28 -21.73
C ALA A 98 -13.92 6.65 -21.35
N ILE A 99 -13.90 7.00 -20.06
CA ILE A 99 -14.33 8.32 -19.59
C ILE A 99 -13.34 9.39 -20.07
N ALA A 100 -12.03 9.19 -19.84
CA ALA A 100 -11.02 10.18 -20.22
C ALA A 100 -11.04 10.49 -21.73
N GLU A 101 -11.18 9.47 -22.58
CA GLU A 101 -11.27 9.61 -24.02
C GLU A 101 -12.47 10.50 -24.45
N ALA A 102 -13.64 10.30 -23.84
CA ALA A 102 -14.83 11.08 -24.14
C ALA A 102 -14.69 12.59 -23.84
N TYR A 103 -13.77 12.95 -22.93
CA TYR A 103 -13.43 14.33 -22.58
C TYR A 103 -12.09 14.80 -23.17
N ARG A 104 -11.42 13.96 -23.97
CA ARG A 104 -10.06 14.22 -24.52
C ARG A 104 -9.03 14.52 -23.44
N LEU A 105 -9.13 13.80 -22.34
CA LEU A 105 -8.21 13.86 -21.22
C LEU A 105 -7.30 12.64 -21.24
N GLU A 106 -6.14 12.77 -20.59
CA GLU A 106 -5.32 11.61 -20.23
C GLU A 106 -5.76 11.09 -18.86
N VAL A 107 -5.61 9.78 -18.65
CA VAL A 107 -5.80 9.18 -17.34
C VAL A 107 -4.58 9.49 -16.48
N VAL A 108 -4.78 10.16 -15.35
CA VAL A 108 -3.73 10.37 -14.36
C VAL A 108 -3.65 9.11 -13.50
N GLU A 109 -2.52 8.41 -13.54
CA GLU A 109 -2.29 7.23 -12.71
C GLU A 109 -1.66 7.65 -11.37
N GLU A 110 -2.36 7.38 -10.28
CA GLU A 110 -1.88 7.69 -8.93
C GLU A 110 -1.87 6.45 -8.02
N GLY A 111 -1.04 6.51 -6.98
CA GLY A 111 -1.10 5.57 -5.85
C GLY A 111 -2.32 5.85 -4.95
N ALA A 112 -2.30 5.35 -3.72
CA ALA A 112 -3.46 5.51 -2.84
C ALA A 112 -3.82 7.00 -2.56
N PRO A 113 -5.10 7.42 -2.63
CA PRO A 113 -5.61 8.67 -2.10
C PRO A 113 -5.20 8.80 -0.65
N GLY A 114 -4.47 9.86 -0.35
CA GLY A 114 -3.74 10.06 0.89
C GLY A 114 -2.26 10.38 0.69
N GLY A 115 -1.74 10.13 -0.52
CA GLY A 115 -0.36 10.42 -0.91
C GLY A 115 0.64 9.42 -0.34
N ARG A 116 1.74 9.20 -1.06
CA ARG A 116 2.95 8.62 -0.46
C ARG A 116 3.37 9.54 0.68
N ARG A 117 3.37 9.05 1.92
CA ARG A 117 3.88 9.83 3.05
C ARG A 117 5.37 9.54 3.17
N ARG A 118 6.20 10.53 2.83
CA ARG A 118 7.61 10.52 3.28
C ARG A 118 7.65 10.38 4.80
N GLY A 119 8.62 9.64 5.33
CA GLY A 119 8.87 9.57 6.78
C GLY A 119 8.33 8.34 7.52
N ASN A 120 8.15 7.21 6.82
CA ASN A 120 7.87 5.91 7.45
C ASN A 120 9.14 5.16 7.93
N LEU A 121 10.29 5.84 7.89
CA LEU A 121 11.51 5.34 8.51
C LEU A 121 11.34 5.29 10.04
N PRO A 122 11.96 4.31 10.72
CA PRO A 122 11.91 4.26 12.17
C PRO A 122 12.54 5.54 12.74
N SER A 123 11.86 6.12 13.72
CA SER A 123 12.30 7.35 14.38
C SER A 123 13.33 7.04 15.47
N ARG A 124 14.23 7.99 15.67
CA ARG A 124 15.14 7.99 16.81
C ARG A 124 14.40 8.51 18.05
N ASP A 125 14.71 7.94 19.20
CA ASP A 125 14.20 8.44 20.48
C ASP A 125 14.91 9.73 20.91
N GLU A 126 14.51 10.29 22.05
CA GLU A 126 15.11 11.52 22.61
C GLU A 126 16.62 11.41 22.87
N MET A 127 17.15 10.19 22.99
CA MET A 127 18.56 9.90 23.17
C MET A 127 19.28 9.65 21.84
N GLY A 128 18.60 9.81 20.71
CA GLY A 128 19.15 9.57 19.37
C GLY A 128 19.24 8.09 18.98
N ARG A 129 18.67 7.17 19.78
CA ARG A 129 18.71 5.72 19.52
C ARG A 129 17.59 5.32 18.59
N LEU A 130 17.87 4.41 17.66
CA LEU A 130 16.85 3.86 16.80
C LEU A 130 16.06 2.79 17.55
N VAL A 131 14.75 2.96 17.70
CA VAL A 131 13.89 2.02 18.42
C VAL A 131 12.83 1.45 17.50
N SER A 132 12.84 0.13 17.31
CA SER A 132 11.87 -0.59 16.47
C SER A 132 11.05 -1.56 17.32
N ARG A 133 9.72 -1.51 17.25
CA ARG A 133 8.81 -2.33 18.10
C ARG A 133 7.86 -3.21 17.31
N SER A 134 8.18 -4.50 17.15
CA SER A 134 7.29 -5.46 16.46
C SER A 134 6.65 -6.42 17.47
N GLY A 135 5.33 -6.32 17.65
CA GLY A 135 4.56 -7.22 18.51
C GLY A 135 5.09 -7.29 19.95
N ARG A 136 5.79 -8.38 20.29
CA ARG A 136 6.39 -8.61 21.63
C ARG A 136 7.89 -8.30 21.70
N ALA A 137 8.50 -7.87 20.60
CA ALA A 137 9.91 -7.55 20.49
C ALA A 137 10.12 -6.04 20.36
N GLU A 138 11.10 -5.52 21.08
CA GLU A 138 11.64 -4.17 20.94
C GLU A 138 13.13 -4.30 20.66
N VAL A 139 13.59 -3.69 19.58
CA VAL A 139 15.00 -3.65 19.21
C VAL A 139 15.45 -2.21 19.30
N THR A 140 16.53 -1.98 20.02
CA THR A 140 17.16 -0.67 20.21
C THR A 140 18.56 -0.74 19.65
N LEU A 141 18.85 0.11 18.68
CA LEU A 141 20.20 0.32 18.18
C LEU A 141 20.72 1.64 18.74
N ASP A 142 21.81 1.53 19.50
CA ASP A 142 22.46 2.65 20.18
C ASP A 142 23.87 2.83 19.60
N GLU A 143 24.04 3.89 18.81
CA GLU A 143 25.32 4.22 18.18
C GLU A 143 26.36 4.72 19.19
N THR A 144 25.92 5.23 20.35
CA THR A 144 26.81 5.73 21.41
C THR A 144 27.49 4.57 22.13
N THR A 145 26.72 3.56 22.51
CA THR A 145 27.26 2.35 23.14
C THR A 145 27.75 1.32 22.13
N ARG A 146 27.43 1.49 20.84
CA ARG A 146 27.72 0.56 19.74
C ARG A 146 27.13 -0.83 19.99
N GLU A 147 25.91 -0.87 20.52
CA GLU A 147 25.18 -2.09 20.82
C GLU A 147 23.81 -2.11 20.13
N ILE A 148 23.40 -3.31 19.70
CA ILE A 148 22.02 -3.64 19.35
C ILE A 148 21.44 -4.45 20.50
N VAL A 149 20.34 -3.98 21.06
CA VAL A 149 19.65 -4.61 22.18
C VAL A 149 18.29 -5.09 21.72
N GLU A 150 18.05 -6.39 21.80
CA GLU A 150 16.73 -6.97 21.57
C GLU A 150 16.09 -7.36 22.91
N ALA A 151 14.93 -6.78 23.20
CA ALA A 151 14.09 -7.15 24.33
C ALA A 151 12.82 -7.84 23.82
N ARG A 152 12.59 -9.09 24.24
CA ARG A 152 11.37 -9.85 23.92
C ARG A 152 10.56 -10.15 25.18
N ARG A 153 9.25 -9.86 25.16
CA ARG A 153 8.30 -10.34 26.17
C ARG A 153 7.96 -11.82 25.93
N ARG A 154 8.16 -12.66 26.94
CA ARG A 154 7.78 -14.08 26.95
C ARG A 154 6.49 -14.27 27.76
N PHE A 155 5.63 -15.18 27.30
CA PHE A 155 4.39 -15.57 27.98
C PHE A 155 4.64 -16.82 28.86
N PRO A 156 4.00 -16.98 30.04
CA PRO A 156 3.02 -16.09 30.67
C PRO A 156 3.65 -14.92 31.45
N PHE A 157 4.90 -15.05 31.93
CA PHE A 157 5.65 -13.97 32.55
C PHE A 157 7.13 -14.12 32.23
N GLY A 158 7.76 -13.07 31.69
CA GLY A 158 9.19 -13.04 31.43
C GLY A 158 9.60 -12.00 30.40
N ARG A 159 10.81 -11.47 30.53
CA ARG A 159 11.48 -10.67 29.50
C ARG A 159 12.84 -11.31 29.24
N SER A 160 13.12 -11.65 27.99
CA SER A 160 14.47 -11.99 27.56
C SER A 160 15.10 -10.75 26.93
N ARG A 161 16.36 -10.49 27.28
CA ARG A 161 17.15 -9.42 26.67
C ARG A 161 18.41 -10.03 26.08
N ARG A 162 18.66 -9.76 24.82
CA ARG A 162 19.89 -10.08 24.10
C ARG A 162 20.60 -8.76 23.79
N ARG A 163 21.92 -8.75 23.91
CA ARG A 163 22.77 -7.65 23.44
C ARG A 163 23.74 -8.20 22.42
N VAL A 164 23.98 -7.43 21.38
CA VAL A 164 24.89 -7.74 20.28
C VAL A 164 25.77 -6.52 20.08
N SER A 165 27.09 -6.73 20.06
CA SER A 165 28.02 -5.65 19.71
C SER A 165 27.97 -5.36 18.21
N PHE A 166 28.14 -4.10 17.81
CA PHE A 166 28.27 -3.75 16.38
C PHE A 166 29.42 -4.52 15.70
N ALA A 167 30.47 -4.86 16.45
CA ALA A 167 31.61 -5.63 15.93
C ALA A 167 31.23 -7.08 15.53
N GLU A 168 30.11 -7.58 16.03
CA GLU A 168 29.58 -8.90 15.67
C GLU A 168 28.69 -8.86 14.42
N VAL A 169 28.28 -7.67 13.97
CA VAL A 169 27.49 -7.51 12.74
C VAL A 169 28.40 -7.69 11.53
N ARG A 170 28.00 -8.56 10.59
CA ARG A 170 28.77 -8.88 9.39
C ARG A 170 28.30 -8.13 8.16
N ARG A 171 26.99 -8.07 7.95
CA ARG A 171 26.33 -7.30 6.89
C ARG A 171 24.91 -6.93 7.29
N LEU A 172 24.35 -5.98 6.57
CA LEU A 172 22.93 -5.70 6.60
C LEU A 172 22.25 -6.34 5.39
N GLU A 173 20.96 -6.63 5.54
CA GLU A 173 20.11 -7.11 4.45
C GLU A 173 18.77 -6.39 4.50
N LEU A 174 18.42 -5.68 3.44
CA LEU A 174 17.10 -5.09 3.30
C LEU A 174 16.18 -6.07 2.57
N THR A 175 15.12 -6.52 3.24
CA THR A 175 14.06 -7.30 2.62
C THR A 175 12.79 -6.47 2.46
N TYR A 176 12.14 -6.66 1.32
CA TYR A 176 10.81 -6.16 1.03
C TYR A 176 9.90 -7.36 0.78
N GLU A 177 8.81 -7.46 1.55
CA GLU A 177 7.81 -8.50 1.39
C GLU A 177 6.43 -7.86 1.30
N VAL A 178 5.59 -8.40 0.42
CA VAL A 178 4.17 -8.03 0.34
C VAL A 178 3.34 -9.27 0.66
N LYS A 179 2.59 -9.22 1.77
CA LYS A 179 1.67 -10.28 2.19
C LYS A 179 0.25 -9.74 2.21
N GLY A 180 -0.50 -10.08 1.16
CA GLY A 180 -1.81 -9.46 0.94
C GLY A 180 -1.62 -7.95 0.75
N PRO A 181 -2.16 -7.09 1.63
CA PRO A 181 -2.00 -5.65 1.50
C PRO A 181 -0.96 -5.02 2.39
N LEU A 182 -0.29 -5.85 3.20
CA LEU A 182 0.77 -5.39 4.06
C LEU A 182 2.08 -5.46 3.28
N GLU A 183 2.70 -4.31 3.08
CA GLU A 183 4.12 -4.26 2.77
C GLU A 183 4.92 -4.28 4.06
N THR A 184 6.00 -5.02 4.04
CA THR A 184 6.95 -5.08 5.13
C THR A 184 8.34 -4.81 4.60
N PHE A 185 8.92 -3.69 5.03
CA PHE A 185 10.34 -3.46 4.92
C PHE A 185 10.98 -3.95 6.20
N THR A 186 12.02 -4.76 6.11
CA THR A 186 12.82 -5.14 7.27
C THR A 186 14.28 -5.05 6.91
N LEU A 187 15.01 -4.25 7.69
CA LEU A 187 16.45 -4.23 7.70
C LEU A 187 16.93 -5.24 8.74
N TRP A 188 17.65 -6.25 8.27
CA TRP A 188 18.22 -7.30 9.10
C TRP A 188 19.70 -7.04 9.28
N ALA A 189 20.20 -7.27 10.49
CA ALA A 189 21.62 -7.45 10.75
C ALA A 189 21.94 -8.94 10.78
N ALA A 190 22.89 -9.38 9.96
CA ALA A 190 23.48 -10.71 10.06
C ALA A 190 24.58 -10.68 11.14
N VAL A 191 24.40 -11.45 12.21
CA VAL A 191 25.22 -11.38 13.42
C VAL A 191 26.00 -12.66 13.64
N GLY A 192 27.28 -12.53 13.95
CA GLY A 192 28.17 -13.63 14.31
C GLY A 192 28.61 -14.47 13.10
N PRO A 193 29.31 -15.60 13.34
CA PRO A 193 29.82 -16.46 12.28
C PRO A 193 28.73 -17.24 11.54
N GLU A 194 27.61 -17.55 12.21
CA GLU A 194 26.46 -18.26 11.64
C GLU A 194 25.44 -17.32 10.95
N GLU A 195 25.76 -16.02 10.82
CA GLU A 195 24.92 -14.99 10.21
C GLU A 195 23.46 -14.99 10.72
N GLU A 196 23.28 -15.07 12.05
CA GLU A 196 21.94 -15.05 12.63
C GLU A 196 21.25 -13.70 12.35
N ARG A 197 20.02 -13.73 11.82
CA ARG A 197 19.28 -12.53 11.40
C ARG A 197 18.56 -11.88 12.58
N LEU A 198 18.93 -10.63 12.87
CA LEU A 198 18.29 -9.77 13.86
C LEU A 198 17.60 -8.59 13.16
N PRO A 199 16.28 -8.37 13.33
CA PRO A 199 15.59 -7.25 12.69
C PRO A 199 15.94 -5.95 13.42
N VAL A 200 16.76 -5.08 12.81
CA VAL A 200 17.22 -3.83 13.43
C VAL A 200 16.26 -2.66 13.21
N ALA A 201 15.55 -2.69 12.10
CA ALA A 201 14.50 -1.75 11.75
C ALA A 201 13.46 -2.48 10.93
N PHE A 202 12.19 -2.19 11.16
CA PHE A 202 11.13 -2.71 10.32
C PHE A 202 10.02 -1.67 10.18
N HIS A 203 9.33 -1.72 9.06
CA HIS A 203 8.06 -1.06 8.82
C HIS A 203 7.08 -2.13 8.36
N GLU A 204 5.89 -2.09 8.92
CA GLU A 204 4.73 -2.83 8.44
C GLU A 204 3.64 -1.78 8.19
N GLY A 205 3.17 -1.73 6.95
CA GLY A 205 2.21 -0.75 6.51
C GLY A 205 1.47 -1.23 5.28
N TYR A 206 0.58 -0.41 4.74
CA TYR A 206 -0.11 -0.75 3.50
C TYR A 206 0.81 -0.55 2.30
N GLU A 207 0.69 -1.41 1.29
CA GLU A 207 1.51 -1.31 0.07
C GLU A 207 1.50 0.10 -0.54
N GLY A 208 2.69 0.63 -0.82
CA GLY A 208 2.90 1.97 -1.36
C GLY A 208 2.88 3.11 -0.33
N TRP A 209 2.90 2.81 0.97
CA TRP A 209 3.01 3.81 2.03
C TRP A 209 4.46 4.20 2.30
N ALA A 210 5.40 3.27 2.18
CA ALA A 210 6.83 3.51 2.31
C ALA A 210 7.51 3.66 0.95
N GLU A 211 8.53 4.51 0.90
CA GLU A 211 9.33 4.72 -0.32
C GLU A 211 10.51 3.73 -0.33
N PRO A 212 10.61 2.82 -1.33
CA PRO A 212 11.69 1.84 -1.40
C PRO A 212 13.08 2.49 -1.44
N GLU A 213 13.22 3.61 -2.14
CA GLU A 213 14.46 4.37 -2.23
C GLU A 213 14.88 4.96 -0.87
N GLU A 214 13.92 5.47 -0.07
CA GLU A 214 14.20 5.95 1.29
C GLU A 214 14.71 4.81 2.18
N TRP A 215 14.11 3.62 2.08
CA TRP A 215 14.58 2.43 2.80
C TRP A 215 15.96 1.95 2.36
N ARG A 216 16.28 2.03 1.06
CA ARG A 216 17.63 1.72 0.54
C ARG A 216 18.66 2.74 1.03
N GLU A 217 18.33 4.02 1.04
CA GLU A 217 19.22 5.07 1.56
C GLU A 217 19.46 4.91 3.06
N PHE A 218 18.38 4.68 3.82
CA PHE A 218 18.44 4.39 5.23
C PHE A 218 19.31 3.16 5.52
N ALA A 219 19.13 2.06 4.79
CA ALA A 219 19.95 0.87 4.95
C ALA A 219 21.44 1.16 4.71
N ARG A 220 21.78 1.95 3.68
CA ARG A 220 23.17 2.41 3.40
C ARG A 220 23.72 3.29 4.52
N GLU A 221 22.92 4.19 5.08
CA GLU A 221 23.31 5.00 6.24
C GLU A 221 23.64 4.11 7.43
N MET A 222 22.77 3.14 7.73
CA MET A 222 22.99 2.16 8.79
C MET A 222 24.24 1.30 8.54
N GLY A 223 24.50 0.89 7.29
CA GLY A 223 25.72 0.18 6.91
C GLY A 223 26.98 0.98 7.23
N ARG A 224 26.96 2.29 6.94
CA ARG A 224 28.06 3.21 7.30
C ARG A 224 28.25 3.32 8.81
N SER A 225 27.17 3.49 9.59
CA SER A 225 27.24 3.57 11.05
C SER A 225 27.80 2.30 11.69
N LEU A 226 27.43 1.13 11.15
CA LEU A 226 27.88 -0.17 11.62
C LEU A 226 29.27 -0.57 11.07
N GLY A 227 29.71 0.06 9.98
CA GLY A 227 30.96 -0.27 9.30
C GLY A 227 30.87 -1.56 8.46
N VAL A 228 29.69 -1.84 7.90
CA VAL A 228 29.41 -3.07 7.14
C VAL A 228 28.73 -2.77 5.80
N GLU A 229 28.76 -3.75 4.91
CA GLU A 229 28.04 -3.71 3.63
C GLU A 229 26.54 -3.97 3.81
N VAL A 230 25.77 -3.57 2.80
CA VAL A 230 24.29 -3.62 2.72
C VAL A 230 23.87 -4.33 1.45
#